data_AF-A0A2D4NBV2-F1
#
_entry.id   AF-A0A2D4NBV2-F1
#
_cell.length_a   1.000
_cell.length_b   1.000
_cell.length_c   1.000
_cell.angle_alpha   90.00
_cell.angle_beta   90.00
_cell.angle_gamma   90.00
#
_symmetry.space_group_name_H-M   'P 1'
#
loop_
_entity.id
_entity.type
_entity.pdbx_description
1 polymer ?
#
loop_
_entity_poly.entity_id
_entity_poly.type
_entity_poly.pdbx_seq_one_letter_code
_entity_poly.pdbx_strand_id
1 'polypeptide(L)'
;MKHVAGAAFAGSAAGAVGGFFLGRAMSNLHFQFKNRNEERWWYKNRYRYSDQVYYPRYIRPVPQDIFVRDCVNITVKEYIEPTGNTTEDEMEAVVVNHVVKEMCIEQYRTFSSSSEGGNSRP
;
A
#
# COMPACT_ATOMS: atom_id res chain seq x y z
N MET A 1 4.94 -17.14 -6.09
CA MET A 1 4.54 -15.79 -5.63
C MET A 1 3.25 -15.45 -6.36
N LYS A 2 2.30 -14.69 -5.78
CA LYS A 2 1.34 -13.97 -6.66
C LYS A 2 2.27 -13.08 -7.48
N HIS A 3 2.51 -13.48 -8.72
CA HIS A 3 3.31 -12.65 -9.61
C HIS A 3 2.60 -11.30 -9.61
N VAL A 4 3.37 -10.21 -9.58
CA VAL A 4 2.86 -8.91 -10.01
C VAL A 4 2.23 -9.15 -11.38
N ALA A 5 0.94 -9.41 -11.35
CA ALA A 5 0.10 -9.76 -12.47
C ALA A 5 -1.22 -9.00 -12.32
N GLY A 6 -1.25 -7.95 -11.49
CA GLY A 6 -2.34 -7.00 -11.48
C GLY A 6 -2.52 -6.47 -12.90
N ALA A 7 -3.62 -6.91 -13.49
CA ALA A 7 -4.11 -6.43 -14.77
C ALA A 7 -4.53 -4.95 -14.65
N ALA A 8 -3.55 -4.04 -14.56
CA ALA A 8 -3.73 -2.59 -14.75
C ALA A 8 -2.42 -1.79 -14.94
N PHE A 9 -1.22 -2.38 -14.81
CA PHE A 9 0.04 -1.70 -15.16
C PHE A 9 0.85 -2.47 -16.21
N ALA A 10 0.16 -3.06 -17.20
CA ALA A 10 0.80 -3.54 -18.42
C ALA A 10 1.25 -2.34 -19.26
N GLY A 11 2.42 -1.78 -18.92
CA GLY A 11 3.00 -0.70 -19.69
C GLY A 11 4.25 -0.09 -19.07
N SER A 12 5.35 -0.84 -19.11
CA SER A 12 6.74 -0.34 -19.11
C SER A 12 7.49 -0.37 -17.78
N ALA A 13 8.64 -1.03 -17.82
CA ALA A 13 9.69 -0.92 -16.82
C ALA A 13 10.14 0.55 -16.65
N ALA A 14 10.64 0.86 -15.45
CA ALA A 14 11.24 2.13 -15.03
C ALA A 14 10.27 3.31 -14.79
N GLY A 15 10.05 3.61 -13.50
CA GLY A 15 9.71 4.93 -12.96
C GLY A 15 8.55 5.69 -13.64
N ALA A 16 7.36 5.62 -13.04
CA ALA A 16 6.16 6.38 -13.42
C ALA A 16 5.39 5.86 -14.65
N VAL A 17 4.82 4.66 -14.51
CA VAL A 17 3.65 4.29 -15.31
C VAL A 17 2.41 4.76 -14.55
N GLY A 18 1.67 5.71 -15.13
CA GLY A 18 0.32 6.03 -14.68
C GLY A 18 0.16 7.01 -13.51
N GLY A 19 1.08 7.98 -13.31
CA GLY A 19 0.84 9.07 -12.33
C GLY A 19 0.90 8.65 -10.86
N PHE A 20 1.42 7.45 -10.57
CA PHE A 20 1.64 6.94 -9.22
C PHE A 20 3.15 6.80 -8.92
N PHE A 21 3.50 6.91 -7.65
CA PHE A 21 4.83 6.66 -7.10
C PHE A 21 4.81 5.40 -6.23
N LEU A 22 5.93 4.70 -6.23
CA LEU A 22 6.19 3.60 -5.32
C LEU A 22 6.81 4.14 -4.02
N GLY A 23 6.24 3.76 -2.89
CA GLY A 23 6.68 4.16 -1.55
C GLY A 23 7.99 3.50 -1.13
N ARG A 24 8.43 3.85 0.08
CA ARG A 24 9.59 3.22 0.72
C ARG A 24 9.26 1.78 1.10
N ALA A 25 10.28 0.92 1.18
CA ALA A 25 10.15 -0.42 1.74
C ALA A 25 9.86 -0.34 3.25
N MET A 26 8.87 -1.12 3.71
CA MET A 26 8.34 -1.12 5.08
C MET A 26 8.37 -2.51 5.70
N SER A 27 9.39 -3.32 5.38
CA SER A 27 9.53 -4.70 5.85
C SER A 27 9.53 -4.84 7.39
N ASN A 28 9.93 -3.78 8.10
CA ASN A 28 10.03 -3.71 9.56
C ASN A 28 8.77 -3.14 10.25
N LEU A 29 7.69 -2.88 9.51
CA LEU A 29 6.47 -2.35 10.11
C LEU A 29 5.76 -3.43 10.94
N HIS A 30 5.35 -3.06 12.17
CA HIS A 30 4.57 -3.92 13.03
C HIS A 30 3.07 -3.56 12.91
N PHE A 31 2.23 -4.57 12.66
CA PHE A 31 0.80 -4.39 12.43
C PHE A 31 -0.01 -4.82 13.63
N GLN A 32 -1.00 -4.01 14.03
CA GLN A 32 -1.92 -4.33 15.11
C GLN A 32 -3.23 -4.88 14.56
N PHE A 33 -3.31 -6.20 14.44
CA PHE A 33 -4.52 -6.88 13.96
C PHE A 33 -5.64 -6.89 15.00
N LYS A 34 -6.89 -6.95 14.53
CA LYS A 34 -8.06 -6.99 15.41
C LYS A 34 -8.19 -8.32 16.16
N ASN A 35 -7.69 -9.40 15.56
CA ASN A 35 -7.74 -10.74 16.13
C ASN A 35 -6.56 -11.60 15.68
N ARG A 36 -6.34 -12.71 16.38
CA ARG A 36 -5.25 -13.66 16.11
C ARG A 36 -5.40 -14.41 14.78
N ASN A 37 -6.61 -14.48 14.22
CA ASN A 37 -6.83 -15.18 12.95
C ASN A 37 -6.29 -14.34 11.79
N GLU A 38 -6.58 -13.03 11.77
CA GLU A 38 -6.02 -12.06 10.82
C GLU A 38 -4.49 -12.04 10.89
N GLU A 39 -3.94 -11.94 12.10
CA GLU A 39 -2.49 -11.96 12.32
C GLU A 39 -1.86 -13.24 11.78
N ARG A 40 -2.40 -14.40 12.15
CA ARG A 40 -1.91 -15.71 11.67
C ARG A 40 -2.02 -15.82 10.16
N TRP A 41 -3.11 -15.34 9.56
CA TRP A 41 -3.29 -15.36 8.12
C TRP A 41 -2.25 -14.48 7.43
N TRP A 42 -1.99 -13.27 7.96
CA TRP A 42 -0.98 -12.36 7.43
C TRP A 42 0.40 -13.02 7.43
N TYR A 43 0.87 -13.54 8.57
CA TYR A 43 2.21 -14.13 8.63
C TYR A 43 2.37 -15.38 7.75
N LYS A 44 1.27 -16.12 7.50
CA LYS A 44 1.28 -17.23 6.55
C LYS A 44 1.33 -16.78 5.09
N ASN A 45 0.70 -15.66 4.74
CA ASN A 45 0.51 -15.22 3.35
C ASN A 45 1.37 -14.03 2.93
N ARG A 46 2.02 -13.32 3.87
CA ARG A 46 2.71 -12.05 3.64
C ARG A 46 3.79 -12.08 2.57
N TYR A 47 4.38 -13.24 2.32
CA TYR A 47 5.37 -13.45 1.26
C TYR A 47 4.80 -13.25 -0.17
N ARG A 48 3.47 -13.19 -0.30
CA ARG A 48 2.76 -12.95 -1.57
C ARG A 48 2.61 -11.46 -1.88
N TYR A 49 2.84 -10.57 -0.91
CA TYR A 49 2.63 -9.12 -1.04
C TYR A 49 3.96 -8.39 -0.96
N SER A 50 4.03 -7.23 -1.62
CA SER A 50 5.18 -6.35 -1.48
C SER A 50 5.07 -5.56 -0.17
N ASP A 51 6.22 -5.17 0.35
CA ASP A 51 6.39 -4.33 1.53
C ASP A 51 6.43 -2.83 1.18
N GLN A 52 5.94 -2.45 0.00
CA GLN A 52 5.81 -1.07 -0.47
C GLN A 52 4.35 -0.74 -0.76
N VAL A 53 4.03 0.53 -0.98
CA VAL A 53 2.67 0.96 -1.40
C VAL A 53 2.75 1.90 -2.59
N TYR A 54 1.72 1.90 -3.43
CA TYR A 54 1.57 2.87 -4.50
C TYR A 54 0.73 4.06 -4.03
N TYR A 55 1.15 5.28 -4.38
CA TYR A 55 0.39 6.49 -4.06
C TYR A 55 0.43 7.50 -5.22
N PRO A 56 -0.58 8.37 -5.38
CA PRO A 56 -0.61 9.36 -6.46
C PRO A 56 0.53 10.38 -6.37
N ARG A 57 0.94 10.86 -7.54
CA ARG A 57 1.74 12.09 -7.63
C ARG A 57 0.84 13.29 -7.38
N TYR A 58 0.90 13.84 -6.17
CA TYR A 58 0.20 15.06 -5.82
C TYR A 58 0.97 16.31 -6.28
N ILE A 59 0.25 17.29 -6.84
CA ILE A 59 0.82 18.59 -7.25
C ILE A 59 0.99 19.51 -6.04
N ARG A 60 0.15 19.36 -5.03
CA ARG A 60 0.19 20.09 -3.75
C ARG A 60 0.12 19.10 -2.59
N PRO A 61 0.63 19.45 -1.40
CA PRO A 61 0.42 18.65 -0.20
C PRO A 61 -1.07 18.38 0.02
N VAL A 62 -1.40 17.14 0.36
CA VAL A 62 -2.77 16.72 0.67
C VAL A 62 -2.86 16.32 2.14
N PRO A 63 -4.04 16.44 2.76
CA PRO A 63 -4.32 15.86 4.07
C PRO A 63 -4.10 14.35 4.12
N GLN A 64 -3.80 13.83 5.31
CA GLN A 64 -3.48 12.41 5.53
C GLN A 64 -4.61 11.47 5.08
N ASP A 65 -5.85 11.81 5.38
CA ASP A 65 -7.02 11.00 5.05
C ASP A 65 -7.18 10.81 3.53
N ILE A 66 -6.98 11.88 2.74
CA ILE A 66 -6.98 11.83 1.28
C ILE A 66 -5.83 10.96 0.78
N PHE A 67 -4.62 11.19 1.30
CA PHE A 67 -3.45 10.40 0.91
C PHE A 67 -3.66 8.91 1.15
N VAL A 68 -4.08 8.55 2.36
CA VAL A 68 -4.24 7.15 2.80
C VAL A 68 -5.34 6.47 2.00
N ARG A 69 -6.48 7.15 1.78
CA ARG A 69 -7.58 6.60 0.98
C ARG A 69 -7.12 6.25 -0.43
N ASP A 70 -6.46 7.17 -1.11
CA ASP A 70 -6.07 6.97 -2.50
C ASP A 70 -4.96 5.90 -2.60
N CYS A 71 -3.98 5.94 -1.70
CA CYS A 71 -2.92 4.94 -1.59
C CYS A 71 -3.44 3.51 -1.39
N VAL A 72 -4.44 3.33 -0.50
CA VAL A 72 -5.09 2.03 -0.27
C VAL A 72 -5.82 1.57 -1.52
N ASN A 73 -6.63 2.44 -2.13
CA ASN A 73 -7.43 2.10 -3.31
C ASN A 73 -6.58 1.62 -4.49
N ILE A 74 -5.39 2.19 -4.67
CA ILE A 74 -4.46 1.79 -5.73
C ILE A 74 -3.77 0.49 -5.36
N THR A 75 -3.14 0.45 -4.19
CA THR A 75 -2.28 -0.68 -3.80
C THR A 75 -3.07 -1.97 -3.62
N VAL A 76 -4.28 -1.90 -3.06
CA VAL A 76 -5.12 -3.09 -2.85
C VAL A 76 -5.58 -3.70 -4.17
N LYS A 77 -5.88 -2.88 -5.18
CA LYS A 77 -6.23 -3.37 -6.53
C LYS A 77 -5.08 -4.14 -7.18
N GLU A 78 -3.84 -3.80 -6.85
CA GLU A 78 -2.68 -4.55 -7.34
C GLU A 78 -2.39 -5.82 -6.55
N TYR A 79 -2.79 -5.89 -5.29
CA TYR A 79 -2.47 -7.00 -4.41
C TYR A 79 -3.56 -8.07 -4.37
N ILE A 80 -4.81 -7.67 -4.54
CA ILE A 80 -5.97 -8.54 -4.45
C ILE A 80 -6.49 -8.82 -5.85
N GLU A 81 -6.19 -10.02 -6.32
CA GLU A 81 -6.90 -10.64 -7.44
C GLU A 81 -7.92 -11.62 -6.88
N PRO A 82 -9.22 -11.43 -7.14
CA PRO A 82 -10.25 -12.35 -6.70
C PRO A 82 -10.00 -13.73 -7.29
N THR A 83 -9.90 -14.75 -6.45
CA THR A 83 -9.70 -16.13 -6.89
C THR A 83 -11.01 -16.85 -7.18
N GLY A 84 -12.14 -16.25 -6.77
CA GLY A 84 -13.48 -16.84 -6.90
C GLY A 84 -13.88 -17.69 -5.68
N ASN A 85 -13.01 -17.79 -4.67
CA ASN A 85 -13.29 -18.44 -3.39
C ASN A 85 -13.65 -17.39 -2.35
N THR A 86 -14.96 -17.18 -2.13
CA THR A 86 -15.49 -16.07 -1.33
C THR A 86 -14.89 -15.97 0.06
N THR A 87 -14.69 -17.09 0.77
CA THR A 87 -14.20 -17.07 2.15
C THR A 87 -12.73 -16.66 2.25
N GLU A 88 -11.90 -17.13 1.30
CA GLU A 88 -10.48 -16.79 1.26
C GLU A 88 -10.28 -15.36 0.76
N ASP A 89 -11.05 -14.96 -0.26
CA ASP A 89 -11.03 -13.61 -0.82
C ASP A 89 -11.50 -12.57 0.22
N GLU A 90 -12.48 -12.89 1.07
CA GLU A 90 -12.92 -12.02 2.18
C GLU A 90 -11.82 -11.83 3.23
N MET A 91 -11.15 -12.90 3.66
CA MET A 91 -10.07 -12.80 4.65
C MET A 91 -8.85 -12.06 4.07
N GLU A 92 -8.51 -12.33 2.81
CA GLU A 92 -7.49 -11.59 2.08
C GLU A 92 -7.83 -10.11 2.01
N ALA A 93 -9.06 -9.77 1.62
CA ALA A 93 -9.53 -8.38 1.56
C ALA A 93 -9.41 -7.67 2.90
N VAL A 94 -9.88 -8.27 4.00
CA VAL A 94 -9.83 -7.64 5.32
C VAL A 94 -8.38 -7.42 5.77
N VAL A 95 -7.53 -8.45 5.68
CA VAL A 95 -6.16 -8.38 6.20
C VAL A 95 -5.28 -7.48 5.35
N VAL A 96 -5.33 -7.61 4.02
CA VAL A 96 -4.51 -6.80 3.10
C VAL A 96 -4.93 -5.35 3.15
N ASN A 97 -6.24 -5.03 3.19
CA ASN A 97 -6.68 -3.62 3.35
C ASN A 97 -6.13 -3.01 4.65
N HIS A 98 -6.15 -3.76 5.76
CA HIS A 98 -5.63 -3.27 7.03
C HIS A 98 -4.11 -2.99 6.95
N VAL A 99 -3.32 -3.94 6.46
CA VAL A 99 -1.87 -3.79 6.34
C VAL A 99 -1.50 -2.64 5.40
N VAL A 100 -2.11 -2.59 4.21
CA VAL A 100 -1.87 -1.51 3.24
C VAL A 100 -2.24 -0.16 3.83
N LYS A 101 -3.33 -0.06 4.60
CA LYS A 101 -3.71 1.19 5.28
C LYS A 101 -2.63 1.65 6.25
N GLU A 102 -2.11 0.77 7.10
CA GLU A 102 -1.02 1.10 8.02
C GLU A 102 0.26 1.52 7.28
N MET A 103 0.61 0.81 6.19
CA MET A 103 1.73 1.20 5.34
C MET A 103 1.52 2.57 4.68
N CYS A 104 0.32 2.87 4.19
CA CYS A 104 -0.01 4.17 3.62
C CYS A 104 0.06 5.30 4.66
N ILE A 105 -0.30 5.04 5.92
CA ILE A 105 -0.13 6.00 7.04
C ILE A 105 1.36 6.27 7.27
N GLU A 106 2.19 5.23 7.31
CA GLU A 106 3.64 5.38 7.46
C GLU A 106 4.29 6.08 6.26
N GLN A 107 3.78 5.85 5.05
CA GLN A 107 4.24 6.54 3.86
C GLN A 107 3.92 8.03 3.96
N TYR A 108 2.72 8.38 4.44
CA TYR A 108 2.31 9.77 4.61
C TYR A 108 3.23 10.53 5.55
N ARG A 109 3.65 9.93 6.68
CA ARG A 109 4.60 10.57 7.62
C ARG A 109 5.92 10.96 6.93
N THR A 110 6.34 10.18 5.95
CA THR A 110 7.54 10.49 5.14
C THR A 110 7.25 11.58 4.14
N PHE A 111 6.11 11.48 3.44
CA PHE A 111 5.66 12.47 2.46
C PHE A 111 5.45 13.85 3.08
N SER A 112 4.85 13.93 4.27
CA SER A 112 4.64 15.20 4.99
C SER A 112 5.98 15.82 5.38
N SER A 113 6.89 15.03 5.95
CA SER A 113 8.22 15.51 6.34
C SER A 113 9.05 16.06 5.17
N SER A 114 8.94 15.46 3.97
CA SER A 114 9.64 15.94 2.78
C SER A 114 8.96 17.16 2.14
N SER A 115 7.64 17.30 2.30
CA SER A 115 6.90 18.50 1.88
C SER A 115 7.10 19.70 2.82
N GLU A 116 7.36 19.47 4.12
CA GLU A 116 7.61 20.51 5.12
C GLU A 116 9.08 20.96 5.17
N GLY A 117 10.03 20.10 4.76
CA GLY A 117 11.47 20.39 4.74
C GLY A 117 11.93 21.42 3.70
N GLY A 118 11.02 21.98 2.89
CA GLY A 118 11.31 23.03 1.92
C GLY A 118 11.38 24.45 2.48
N ASN A 119 11.15 24.65 3.80
CA ASN A 119 11.04 25.99 4.38
C ASN A 119 12.12 26.37 5.42
N SER A 120 13.24 25.65 5.48
CA SER A 120 14.38 26.05 6.31
C SER A 120 15.53 26.56 5.45
N ARG A 121 15.52 27.88 5.23
CA ARG A 121 16.68 28.65 4.77
C ARG A 121 16.98 29.75 5.79
N PRO A 122 18.19 29.78 6.34
CA PRO A 122 18.97 31.01 6.41
C PRO A 122 20.08 30.98 5.35
#